data_AF-A0A3C0HF80-F1
#
_entry.id   AF-A0A3C0HF80-F1
#
_cell.length_a   1.000
_cell.length_b   1.000
_cell.length_c   1.000
_cell.angle_alpha   90.00
_cell.angle_beta   90.00
_cell.angle_gamma   90.00
#
_symmetry.space_group_name_H-M   'P 1'
#
loop_
_entity.id
_entity.type
_entity.pdbx_description
1 polymer ?
#
loop_
_entity_poly.entity_id
_entity_poly.type
_entity_poly.pdbx_seq_one_letter_code
_entity_poly.pdbx_strand_id
1 'polypeptide(L)' 'MPTNIKAVVSSGTNLRAKTVAIAPRQSLLDLTDVNPSGLADGAVLLYDSATQQFLVKNEMDKATTKIIGGFY' A
#
# COMPACT_ATOMS: atom_id res chain seq x y z
N MET A 1 -50.16 33.22 -30.76
CA MET A 1 -49.50 32.90 -29.48
C MET A 1 -48.16 32.24 -29.80
N PRO A 2 -46.99 32.85 -29.55
CA PRO A 2 -45.72 32.16 -29.76
C PRO A 2 -45.39 31.30 -28.53
N THR A 3 -45.16 30.00 -28.76
CA THR A 3 -44.75 29.07 -27.71
C THR A 3 -43.23 29.12 -27.57
N ASN A 4 -42.75 29.62 -26.44
CA ASN A 4 -41.33 29.68 -26.12
C ASN A 4 -40.86 28.28 -25.71
N ILE A 5 -40.06 27.61 -26.54
CA ILE A 5 -39.43 26.34 -26.15
C ILE A 5 -38.23 26.66 -25.27
N LYS A 6 -38.38 26.55 -23.95
CA LYS A 6 -37.25 26.54 -23.00
C LYS A 6 -36.60 25.15 -23.04
N ALA A 7 -35.53 24.99 -23.80
CA ALA A 7 -34.63 23.84 -23.63
C ALA A 7 -33.79 24.08 -22.36
N VAL A 8 -34.05 23.31 -21.30
CA VAL A 8 -33.14 23.24 -20.15
C VAL A 8 -32.00 22.29 -20.54
N VAL A 9 -30.84 22.84 -20.85
CA VAL A 9 -29.62 22.05 -20.97
C VAL A 9 -29.19 21.69 -19.55
N SER A 10 -29.56 20.50 -19.07
CA SER A 10 -28.94 19.96 -17.87
C SER A 10 -27.48 19.69 -18.21
N SER A 11 -26.58 20.56 -17.76
CA SER A 11 -25.15 20.30 -17.79
C SER A 11 -24.88 19.04 -16.99
N GLY A 12 -24.75 17.92 -17.72
CA GLY A 12 -24.40 16.63 -17.16
C GLY A 12 -23.18 16.81 -16.27
N THR A 13 -23.35 16.48 -15.00
CA THR A 13 -22.30 16.49 -13.99
C THR A 13 -21.04 15.88 -14.58
N ASN A 14 -19.97 16.67 -14.67
CA ASN A 14 -18.67 16.19 -15.11
C ASN A 14 -18.28 15.02 -14.21
N LEU A 15 -18.53 13.79 -14.66
CA LEU A 15 -18.08 12.58 -14.00
C LEU A 15 -16.56 12.55 -14.19
N ARG A 16 -15.86 13.29 -13.32
CA ARG A 16 -14.43 13.13 -13.16
C ARG A 16 -14.28 11.73 -12.59
N ALA A 17 -13.92 10.78 -13.44
CA ALA A 17 -13.49 9.45 -13.01
C ALA A 17 -12.25 9.66 -12.14
N LYS A 18 -12.48 9.94 -10.85
CA LYS A 18 -11.46 9.80 -9.84
C LYS A 18 -11.21 8.32 -9.82
N THR A 19 -10.01 7.90 -10.22
CA THR A 19 -9.57 6.52 -10.09
C THR A 19 -9.86 6.10 -8.65
N VAL A 20 -10.97 5.39 -8.45
CA VAL A 20 -11.27 4.77 -7.18
C VAL A 20 -10.26 3.64 -7.14
N ALA A 21 -9.31 3.71 -6.22
CA ALA A 21 -8.52 2.54 -5.90
C ALA A 21 -9.52 1.50 -5.36
N ILE A 22 -9.97 0.60 -6.23
CA ILE A 22 -10.90 -0.50 -5.91
C ILE A 22 -10.11 -1.68 -5.30
N ALA A 23 -8.80 -1.51 -5.05
CA ALA A 23 -8.08 -2.40 -4.16
C ALA A 23 -8.27 -1.89 -2.72
N PRO A 24 -8.64 -2.75 -1.75
CA PRO A 24 -8.52 -2.38 -0.34
C PRO A 24 -7.09 -1.90 -0.10
N ARG A 25 -6.91 -0.91 0.78
CA ARG A 25 -5.57 -0.52 1.24
C ARG A 25 -4.97 -1.75 1.90
N GLN A 26 -4.14 -2.48 1.17
CA GLN A 26 -3.46 -3.66 1.67
C GLN A 26 -2.20 -3.15 2.36
N SER A 27 -2.27 -3.07 3.68
CA SER A 27 -1.12 -2.76 4.51
C SER A 27 -0.16 -3.93 4.47
N LEU A 28 1.14 -3.66 4.59
CA LEU A 28 2.15 -4.71 4.79
C LEU A 28 1.80 -5.58 6.01
N LEU A 29 1.14 -5.00 7.01
CA LEU A 29 0.70 -5.68 8.24
C LEU A 29 -0.54 -6.56 8.03
N ASP A 30 -1.26 -6.40 6.92
CA ASP A 30 -2.45 -7.20 6.60
C ASP A 30 -2.09 -8.53 5.91
N LEU A 31 -0.80 -8.74 5.64
CA LEU A 31 -0.28 -9.95 5.02
C LEU A 31 -0.09 -11.05 6.08
N THR A 32 -0.61 -12.25 5.82
CA THR A 32 -0.54 -13.38 6.76
C THR A 32 0.86 -13.93 6.96
N ASP A 33 1.76 -13.65 6.02
CA ASP A 33 3.17 -14.01 6.06
C ASP A 33 4.05 -12.90 6.65
N VAL A 34 3.48 -11.80 7.16
CA VAL A 34 4.21 -10.73 7.83
C VAL A 34 3.85 -10.70 9.31
N ASN A 35 4.86 -10.75 10.17
CA ASN A 35 4.71 -10.62 11.62
C ASN A 35 5.15 -9.20 12.05
N PRO A 36 4.19 -8.33 12.43
CA PRO A 36 4.45 -6.92 12.74
C PRO A 36 4.89 -6.66 14.18
N SER A 37 5.19 -7.69 14.97
CA SER A 37 5.47 -7.57 16.42
C SER A 37 6.60 -6.61 16.78
N GLY A 38 7.56 -6.36 15.87
CA GLY A 38 8.69 -5.45 16.08
C GLY A 38 8.60 -4.12 15.35
N LEU A 39 7.40 -3.65 14.97
CA LEU A 39 7.25 -2.39 14.24
C LEU A 39 7.69 -1.19 15.09
N ALA A 40 8.86 -0.64 14.77
CA ALA A 40 9.37 0.62 15.28
C ALA A 40 10.20 1.33 14.21
N ASP A 41 10.63 2.56 14.50
CA ASP A 41 11.49 3.32 13.59
C ASP A 41 12.82 2.58 13.36
N GLY A 42 13.21 2.47 12.09
CA GLY A 42 14.41 1.73 11.69
C GLY A 42 14.23 0.21 11.59
N ALA A 43 13.01 -0.30 11.73
CA ALA A 43 12.73 -1.72 11.56
C ALA A 43 13.05 -2.21 10.14
N VAL A 44 13.57 -3.43 10.06
CA VAL A 44 13.86 -4.17 8.84
C VAL A 44 13.01 -5.45 8.77
N LEU A 45 12.74 -5.89 7.56
CA LEU A 45 12.09 -7.19 7.31
C LEU A 45 13.15 -8.27 7.17
N LEU A 46 13.11 -9.26 8.06
CA LEU A 46 13.95 -10.44 8.00
C LEU A 46 13.08 -11.68 7.72
N TYR A 47 13.38 -12.39 6.64
CA TYR A 47 12.71 -13.65 6.36
C TYR A 47 13.20 -14.76 7.29
N ASP A 48 12.26 -15.41 7.95
CA ASP A 48 12.48 -16.59 8.78
C ASP A 48 11.95 -17.84 8.07
N SER A 49 12.88 -18.75 7.74
CA SER A 49 12.59 -20.01 7.08
C SER A 49 11.91 -21.03 8.00
N ALA A 50 12.02 -20.89 9.33
CA ALA A 50 11.39 -21.81 10.28
C ALA A 50 9.88 -21.56 10.39
N THR A 51 9.49 -20.29 10.43
CA THR A 51 8.08 -19.86 10.49
C THR A 51 7.50 -19.58 9.11
N GLN A 52 8.34 -19.52 8.07
CA GLN A 52 7.99 -19.12 6.70
C GLN A 52 7.36 -17.71 6.65
N GLN A 53 7.81 -16.82 7.54
CA GLN A 53 7.26 -15.48 7.69
C GLN A 53 8.35 -14.40 7.63
N PHE A 54 7.96 -13.20 7.23
CA PHE A 54 8.73 -11.98 7.36
C PHE A 54 8.55 -11.39 8.75
N LEU A 55 9.61 -11.42 9.55
CA LEU A 55 9.64 -10.80 10.86
C LEU A 55 10.06 -9.34 10.72
N VAL A 56 9.25 -8.42 11.24
CA VAL A 56 9.66 -7.02 11.44
C VAL A 56 10.56 -6.98 12.68
N LYS A 57 11.83 -6.61 12.51
CA LYS A 57 12.81 -6.54 13.61
C LYS A 57 13.59 -5.23 13.56
N ASN A 58 13.96 -4.71 14.73
CA ASN A 58 14.80 -3.50 14.84
C ASN A 58 16.31 -3.82 14.79
N GLU A 59 16.65 -5.10 14.87
CA GLU A 59 18.03 -5.57 14.90
C GLU A 59 18.22 -6.70 13.88
N MET A 60 19.33 -6.61 13.13
CA MET A 60 19.81 -7.68 12.26
C MET A 60 20.61 -8.68 13.10
N ASP A 61 19.90 -9.64 13.68
CA ASP A 61 20.49 -10.64 14.58
C ASP A 61 21.13 -11.84 13.84
N LYS A 62 20.78 -12.07 12.56
CA LYS A 62 21.19 -13.29 11.86
C LYS A 62 22.62 -13.16 11.33
N ALA A 63 23.56 -13.90 11.94
CA ALA A 63 24.99 -13.88 11.63
C ALA A 63 25.35 -14.18 10.16
N THR A 64 24.44 -14.81 9.42
CA THR A 64 24.62 -15.12 7.99
C THR A 64 24.10 -14.01 7.07
N THR A 65 23.48 -12.97 7.60
CA THR A 65 22.94 -11.86 6.80
C THR A 65 24.08 -11.00 6.27
N LYS A 66 24.17 -10.88 4.95
CA LYS A 66 25.11 -10.00 4.26
C LYS A 66 24.35 -8.88 3.57
N ILE A 67 24.60 -7.63 3.97
CA ILE A 67 24.17 -6.47 3.18
C ILE A 67 25.25 -6.24 2.14
N ILE A 68 24.95 -6.51 0.88
CA ILE A 68 25.87 -6.27 -0.23
C ILE A 68 25.41 -4.98 -0.92
N GLY A 69 26.11 -3.89 -0.66
CA GLY A 69 25.80 -2.57 -1.21
C GLY A 69 26.76 -1.50 -0.70
N GLY A 70 27.54 -0.94 -1.61
CA GLY A 70 28.60 0.03 -1.34
C GLY A 70 29.63 -0.03 -2.45
N PHE A 71 29.44 0.74 -3.52
CA PHE A 71 30.53 1.05 -4.44
C PHE A 71 31.30 2.23 -3.83
N TYR A 72 32.63 2.05 -3.73
CA TYR A 72 33.58 3.10 -3.34
C TYR A 72 33.74 4.12 -4.45
#